data_AF-A8G292-F1
#
_entry.id   AF-A8G292-F1
#
_cell.length_a   1.000
_cell.length_b   1.000
_cell.length_c   1.000
_cell.angle_alpha   90.00
_cell.angle_beta   90.00
_cell.angle_gamma   90.00
#
_symmetry.space_group_name_H-M   'P 1'
#
loop_
_entity.id
_entity.type
_entity.pdbx_description
1 polymer ?
#
loop_
_entity_poly.entity_id
_entity_poly.type
_entity_poly.pdbx_seq_one_letter_code
_entity_poly.pdbx_strand_id
1 'polypeptide(L)' 'MKNYDFQEKQFQISDPIESYFECISTCDIRDGRCISMCVEILKQNDS' A
#
# COMPACT_ATOMS: atom_id res chain seq x y z
N MET A 1 -17.53 4.02 -16.93
CA MET A 1 -16.47 4.60 -16.08
C MET A 1 -17.02 4.59 -14.67
N LYS A 2 -16.52 3.74 -13.75
CA LYS A 2 -17.03 3.73 -12.37
C LYS A 2 -16.37 4.88 -11.63
N ASN A 3 -17.18 5.84 -11.23
CA ASN A 3 -16.77 6.95 -10.38
C ASN A 3 -16.44 6.37 -9.00
N TYR A 4 -15.16 6.23 -8.70
CA TYR A 4 -14.69 6.13 -7.32
C TYR A 4 -14.77 7.52 -6.73
N ASP A 5 -15.99 7.89 -6.34
CA ASP A 5 -16.27 9.08 -5.56
C ASP A 5 -15.76 8.80 -4.14
N PHE A 6 -14.45 8.95 -3.92
CA PHE A 6 -13.84 8.82 -2.60
C PHE A 6 -13.46 10.20 -2.10
N GLN A 7 -14.44 10.76 -1.40
CA GLN A 7 -14.36 11.77 -0.35
C GLN A 7 -12.94 12.29 -0.08
N GLU A 8 -12.76 13.60 -0.30
CA GLU A 8 -11.69 14.44 0.26
C GLU A 8 -11.70 14.42 1.79
N LYS A 9 -11.43 13.27 2.39
CA LYS A 9 -11.13 13.15 3.80
C LYS A 9 -9.62 13.16 3.90
N GLN A 10 -9.08 14.35 4.20
CA GLN A 10 -7.77 14.52 4.81
C GLN A 10 -7.74 13.86 6.20
N PHE A 11 -7.92 12.55 6.23
CA PHE A 11 -7.45 11.73 7.32
C PHE A 11 -6.03 11.34 6.92
N GLN A 12 -5.05 11.72 7.73
CA GLN A 12 -3.73 11.10 7.69
C GLN A 12 -3.80 9.64 8.17
N ILE A 13 -4.71 8.87 7.60
CA ILE A 13 -4.73 7.42 7.67
C ILE A 13 -3.96 7.02 6.43
N SER A 14 -2.70 6.65 6.60
CA SER A 14 -1.87 6.09 5.54
C SER A 14 -2.66 4.95 4.89
N ASP A 15 -3.12 5.12 3.65
CA ASP A 15 -3.80 4.04 2.95
C ASP A 15 -2.79 2.88 2.84
N PRO A 16 -3.11 1.68 3.36
CA PRO A 16 -2.20 0.54 3.32
C PRO A 16 -1.81 0.18 1.88
N ILE A 17 -2.71 0.45 0.92
CA ILE A 17 -2.46 0.26 -0.50
C ILE A 17 -1.46 1.29 -1.01
N GLU A 18 -1.60 2.57 -0.67
CA GLU A 18 -0.60 3.60 -1.04
C GLU A 18 0.76 3.30 -0.42
N SER A 19 0.78 2.88 0.85
CA SER A 19 1.99 2.52 1.59
C SER A 19 2.69 1.30 0.96
N TYR A 20 1.92 0.33 0.48
CA TYR A 20 2.44 -0.80 -0.31
C TYR A 20 3.05 -0.33 -1.63
N PHE A 21 2.38 0.58 -2.35
CA PHE A 21 2.88 1.10 -3.62
C PHE A 21 4.17 1.92 -3.45
N GLU A 22 4.27 2.72 -2.39
CA GLU A 22 5.50 3.42 -2.04
C GLU A 22 6.63 2.41 -1.76
N CYS A 23 6.37 1.40 -0.91
CA CYS A 23 7.35 0.36 -0.60
C CYS A 23 7.83 -0.40 -1.85
N ILE A 24 6.91 -0.94 -2.64
CA ILE A 24 7.25 -1.78 -3.80
C ILE A 24 7.96 -1.00 -4.90
N SER A 25 7.71 0.31 -5.01
CA SER A 25 8.39 1.19 -5.96
C SER A 25 9.91 1.29 -5.72
N THR A 26 10.35 0.99 -4.49
CA THR A 26 11.76 0.99 -4.09
C THR A 26 12.43 -0.38 -4.16
N CYS A 27 11.66 -1.46 -4.41
CA CYS A 27 12.18 -2.82 -4.45
C CYS A 27 12.72 -3.22 -5.82
N ASP A 28 13.80 -4.02 -5.85
CA ASP A 28 14.07 -4.87 -7.01
C ASP A 28 13.09 -6.04 -6.98
N ILE A 29 12.40 -6.29 -8.09
CA ILE A 29 11.44 -7.39 -8.24
C ILE A 29 12.07 -8.78 -8.05
N ARG A 30 13.40 -8.88 -8.16
CA ARG A 30 14.15 -10.11 -7.88
C ARG A 30 14.46 -10.28 -6.40
N ASP A 31 14.38 -9.23 -5.59
CA ASP A 31 14.53 -9.32 -4.15
C ASP A 31 13.20 -9.71 -3.48
N GLY A 32 12.98 -11.02 -3.40
CA GLY A 32 11.80 -11.58 -2.75
C GLY A 32 11.66 -11.20 -1.26
N ARG A 33 12.76 -10.80 -0.58
CA ARG A 33 12.67 -10.28 0.79
C ARG A 33 12.04 -8.90 0.83
N CYS A 34 12.43 -8.02 -0.10
CA CYS A 34 11.85 -6.68 -0.22
C CYS A 34 10.35 -6.76 -0.49
N ILE A 35 9.94 -7.61 -1.45
CA ILE A 35 8.52 -7.84 -1.75
C ILE A 35 7.76 -8.38 -0.54
N SER A 36 8.31 -9.37 0.16
CA SER A 36 7.67 -9.96 1.34
C SER A 36 7.43 -8.92 2.43
N MET A 37 8.40 -8.02 2.66
CA MET A 37 8.27 -6.94 3.63
C MET A 37 7.17 -5.94 3.25
N CYS A 38 7.05 -5.57 1.96
CA CYS A 38 5.97 -4.70 1.51
C CYS A 38 4.59 -5.35 1.68
N VAL A 39 4.47 -6.67 1.47
CA VAL A 39 3.19 -7.38 1.65
C VAL A 39 2.71 -7.36 3.11
N GLU A 40 3.62 -7.32 4.09
CA GLU A 40 3.22 -7.22 5.50
C GLU A 40 2.48 -5.90 5.83
N ILE A 41 2.72 -4.83 5.06
CA ILE A 41 2.01 -3.54 5.21
C ILE A 41 0.50 -3.72 4.99
N LEU A 42 0.13 -4.55 4.02
CA LEU A 42 -1.27 -4.85 3.71
C LEU A 42 -1.93 -5.67 4.82
N LYS A 43 -1.19 -6.59 5.45
CA LYS A 43 -1.72 -7.47 6.51
C LYS A 43 -1.99 -6.76 7.83
N GLN A 44 -1.22 -5.72 8.16
CA GLN A 44 -1.37 -4.97 9.41
C GLN A 44 -2.71 -4.23 9.53
N ASN A 45 -3.47 -4.09 8.44
CA ASN A 45 -4.75 -3.39 8.40
C ASN A 45 -5.97 -4.33 8.33
N ASP A 46 -5.75 -5.64 8.21
CA ASP A 46 -6.79 -6.67 8.29
C ASP A 46 -7.00 -7.20 9.74
N SER A 47 -6.36 -6.58 10.75
CA SER A 47 -6.37 -6.99 12.17
C SER A 47 -7.35 -6.19 13.03
#